data_AF-A0A3D8UQU1-F1
#
_entry.id   AF-A0A3D8UQU1-F1
#
_cell.length_a   1.000
_cell.length_b   1.000
_cell.length_c   1.000
_cell.angle_alpha   90.00
_cell.angle_beta   90.00
_cell.angle_gamma   90.00
#
_symmetry.space_group_name_H-M   'P 1'
#
loop_
_entity.id
_entity.type
_entity.pdbx_description
1 polymer ?
#
loop_
_entity_poly.entity_id
_entity_poly.type
_entity_poly.pdbx_seq_one_letter_code
_entity_poly.pdbx_strand_id
1 'polypeptide(L)' 'FQSFPTYAFLCLPAPGMVVNLAAGGGDRQSVVFGHPSGTLKVGAETELQNDQWIAKKVFMSRSTRILMEGWVRVPEDCF' A
#
# COMPACT_ATOMS: atom_id res chain seq x y z
N PHE A 1 -11.11 7.39 7.63
CA PHE A 1 -10.81 6.96 6.26
C PHE A 1 -9.50 7.62 5.85
N GLN A 2 -8.37 6.92 5.95
CA GLN A 2 -7.12 7.45 5.41
C GLN A 2 -7.18 7.30 3.88
N SER A 3 -7.19 8.42 3.17
CA SER A 3 -7.14 8.45 1.71
C SER A 3 -5.69 8.33 1.24
N PHE A 4 -5.02 7.21 1.52
CA PHE A 4 -3.79 6.86 0.82
C PHE A 4 -4.11 5.78 -0.21
N PRO A 5 -3.88 6.02 -1.51
CA PRO A 5 -4.11 5.02 -2.53
C PRO A 5 -3.18 3.83 -2.30
N THR A 6 -3.75 2.62 -2.30
CA THR A 6 -3.02 1.35 -2.10
C THR A 6 -1.87 1.17 -3.10
N TYR A 7 -2.02 1.67 -4.33
CA TYR A 7 -0.97 1.60 -5.35
C TYR A 7 0.25 2.49 -5.05
N ALA A 8 0.10 3.55 -4.24
CA ALA A 8 1.20 4.47 -3.95
C ALA A 8 2.28 3.85 -3.04
N PHE A 9 2.01 2.71 -2.42
CA PHE A 9 2.97 1.96 -1.60
C PHE A 9 3.90 1.06 -2.39
N LEU A 10 3.75 0.99 -3.73
CA LEU A 10 4.70 0.30 -4.61
C LEU A 10 6.07 1.02 -4.68
N CYS A 11 6.19 2.23 -4.13
CA CYS A 11 7.50 2.85 -3.88
C CYS A 11 8.09 2.26 -2.59
N LEU A 12 8.76 1.12 -2.76
CA LEU A 12 9.14 0.20 -1.69
C LEU A 12 10.25 0.77 -0.80
N PRO A 13 10.36 0.33 0.46
CA PRO A 13 11.44 0.71 1.37
C PRO A 13 12.79 0.03 1.06
N ALA A 14 13.08 -0.29 -0.21
CA ALA A 14 14.32 -0.96 -0.58
C ALA A 14 15.56 -0.07 -0.26
N PRO A 15 16.70 -0.67 0.12
CA PRO A 15 17.98 0.02 0.28
C PRO A 15 18.30 0.99 -0.87
N GLY A 16 18.54 2.26 -0.54
CA GLY A 16 18.93 3.31 -1.49
C GLY A 16 17.81 4.05 -2.21
N MET A 17 16.54 3.63 -2.07
CA MET A 17 15.40 4.40 -2.60
C MET A 17 15.11 5.64 -1.73
N VAL A 18 14.61 6.72 -2.34
CA VAL A 18 14.30 8.00 -1.65
C VAL A 18 13.42 7.81 -0.42
N VAL A 19 12.43 6.92 -0.52
CA VAL A 19 11.53 6.58 0.58
C VAL A 19 12.28 5.94 1.74
N ASN A 20 13.19 5.00 1.47
CA ASN A 20 13.97 4.35 2.51
C ASN A 20 14.96 5.33 3.17
N LEU A 21 15.61 6.17 2.36
CA LEU A 21 16.50 7.23 2.86
C LEU A 21 15.75 8.19 3.79
N ALA A 22 14.55 8.64 3.38
CA ALA A 22 13.68 9.51 4.18
C ALA A 22 13.20 8.84 5.48
N ALA A 23 13.05 7.52 5.49
CA ALA A 23 12.72 6.75 6.68
C ALA A 23 13.91 6.55 7.64
N GLY A 24 15.13 6.96 7.26
CA GLY A 24 16.37 6.83 8.04
C GLY A 24 17.34 5.75 7.55
N GLY A 25 17.14 5.23 6.34
CA GLY A 25 18.03 4.28 5.66
C GLY A 25 18.09 2.86 6.24
N GLY A 26 18.94 2.02 5.65
CA GLY A 26 19.15 0.63 6.06
C GLY A 26 18.16 -0.37 5.46
N ASP A 27 18.27 -1.63 5.88
CA ASP A 27 17.43 -2.70 5.37
C ASP A 27 16.12 -2.75 6.16
N ARG A 28 15.04 -2.24 5.56
CA ARG A 28 13.73 -2.13 6.20
C ARG A 28 12.65 -2.79 5.37
N GLN A 29 12.00 -3.78 5.96
CA GLN A 29 10.85 -4.46 5.36
C GLN A 29 9.51 -3.75 5.65
N SER A 30 9.50 -2.75 6.53
CA SER A 30 8.29 -1.95 6.78
C SER A 30 8.63 -0.52 7.18
N VAL A 31 7.77 0.41 6.78
CA VAL A 31 7.85 1.84 7.09
C VAL A 31 6.48 2.37 7.53
N VAL A 32 6.49 3.42 8.34
CA VAL A 32 5.28 4.12 8.76
C VAL A 32 5.24 5.47 8.05
N PHE A 33 4.26 5.65 7.17
CA PHE A 33 4.04 6.89 6.45
C PHE A 33 3.15 7.83 7.27
N GLY A 34 3.55 9.09 7.39
CA GLY A 34 2.67 10.17 7.82
C GLY A 34 1.86 10.70 6.64
N HIS A 35 0.55 10.64 6.71
CA HIS A 35 -0.40 11.27 5.79
C HIS A 35 -1.16 12.37 6.54
N PRO A 36 -1.66 13.44 5.88
CA PRO A 36 -2.48 14.46 6.56
C PRO A 36 -3.67 13.90 7.35
N SER A 37 -4.15 12.71 7.01
CA SER A 37 -5.22 11.98 7.72
C SER A 37 -4.72 10.95 8.76
N GLY A 38 -3.45 10.99 9.16
CA GLY A 38 -2.84 10.11 10.16
C GLY A 38 -1.70 9.23 9.61
N THR A 39 -1.29 8.21 10.38
CA THR A 39 -0.18 7.33 9.99
C THR A 39 -0.64 6.02 9.37
N LEU A 40 0.06 5.51 8.36
CA LEU A 40 -0.17 4.17 7.80
C LEU A 40 1.12 3.34 7.81
N LYS A 41 1.07 2.17 8.44
CA LYS A 41 2.15 1.18 8.38
C LYS A 41 1.99 0.33 7.12
N VAL A 42 3.04 0.27 6.33
CA VAL A 42 3.11 -0.59 5.14
C VAL A 42 4.43 -1.33 5.14
N GLY A 43 4.44 -2.51 4.54
CA GLY A 43 5.66 -3.27 4.39
C GLY A 43 5.70 -4.04 3.09
N ALA A 44 6.90 -4.45 2.73
CA ALA A 44 7.17 -5.24 1.58
C ALA A 44 8.44 -6.07 1.74
N GLU A 45 8.45 -7.22 1.09
CA GLU A 45 9.62 -8.06 0.90
C GLU A 45 10.15 -7.79 -0.51
N THR A 46 11.37 -7.25 -0.59
CA THR A 46 12.05 -6.94 -1.84
C THR A 46 13.35 -7.74 -1.95
N GLU A 47 13.64 -8.25 -3.14
CA GLU A 47 14.88 -8.98 -3.44
C GLU A 47 15.58 -8.32 -4.63
N LEU A 48 16.90 -8.25 -4.59
CA LEU A 48 17.71 -7.81 -5.71
C LEU A 48 18.05 -9.03 -6.59
N GLN A 49 17.50 -9.09 -7.80
CA GLN A 49 17.84 -10.11 -8.81
C GLN A 49 18.36 -9.41 -10.06
N ASN A 50 19.54 -9.82 -10.56
CA ASN A 50 20.15 -9.25 -11.76
C ASN A 50 20.28 -7.70 -11.70
N ASP A 51 20.69 -7.17 -10.55
CA ASP A 51 20.74 -5.72 -10.27
C ASP A 51 19.40 -4.98 -10.39
N GLN A 52 18.28 -5.71 -10.39
CA GLN A 52 16.93 -5.15 -10.38
C GLN A 52 16.19 -5.52 -9.09
N TRP A 53 15.56 -4.52 -8.48
CA TRP A 53 14.72 -4.75 -7.30
C TRP A 53 13.37 -5.35 -7.70
N ILE A 54 13.07 -6.52 -7.16
CA ILE A 54 11.81 -7.23 -7.35
C ILE A 54 11.02 -7.22 -6.04
N ALA A 55 9.77 -6.77 -6.09
CA ALA A 55 8.85 -6.87 -4.96
C ALA A 55 8.22 -8.28 -4.92
N LYS A 56 8.62 -9.12 -3.96
CA LYS A 56 8.03 -10.45 -3.76
C LYS A 56 6.67 -10.38 -3.10
N LYS A 57 6.52 -9.46 -2.14
CA LYS A 57 5.30 -9.34 -1.34
C LYS A 57 5.12 -7.92 -0.88
N VAL A 58 3.87 -7.45 -0.86
CA VAL A 58 3.49 -6.18 -0.26
C VAL A 58 2.34 -6.45 0.70
N PHE A 59 2.38 -5.86 1.90
CA PHE A 59 1.35 -6.04 2.91
C PHE A 59 0.99 -4.71 3.58
N MET A 60 -0.31 -4.56 3.86
CA MET A 60 -0.87 -3.42 4.56
C MET A 60 -2.18 -3.82 5.24
N SER A 61 -2.54 -3.10 6.31
CA SER A 61 -3.81 -3.31 7.00
C SER A 61 -4.90 -2.39 6.45
N ARG A 62 -6.09 -2.94 6.22
CA ARG A 62 -7.29 -2.19 5.81
C ARG A 62 -8.47 -2.62 6.67
N SER A 63 -9.38 -1.69 6.95
CA SER A 63 -10.66 -1.99 7.58
C SER A 63 -11.75 -2.09 6.52
N THR A 64 -12.68 -3.01 6.74
CA THR A 64 -13.87 -3.19 5.90
C THR A 64 -15.10 -3.16 6.80
N ARG A 65 -16.23 -2.71 6.26
CA ARG A 65 -17.53 -2.68 6.93
C ARG A 65 -18.63 -2.84 5.88
N ILE A 66 -19.66 -3.62 6.19
CA ILE A 66 -20.91 -3.64 5.43
C ILE A 66 -21.66 -2.33 5.70
N LEU A 67 -21.93 -1.56 4.63
CA LEU A 67 -22.68 -0.30 4.74
C LEU A 67 -24.17 -0.50 4.49
N MET A 68 -24.54 -1.35 3.54
CA MET A 68 -25.92 -1.77 3.27
C MET A 68 -25.96 -3.25 2.88
N GLU A 69 -27.05 -3.91 3.27
CA GLU A 69 -27.39 -5.27 2.90
C GLU A 69 -28.80 -5.26 2.30
N GLY A 70 -28.98 -5.87 1.13
CA GLY A 70 -30.24 -5.84 0.38
C GLY A 70 -30.04 -6.00 -1.12
N TRP A 71 -31.00 -5.52 -1.90
CA TRP A 71 -31.03 -5.67 -3.35
C TRP A 71 -30.83 -4.33 -4.07
N VAL A 72 -29.87 -4.28 -4.98
CA VAL A 72 -29.75 -3.18 -5.96
C VAL A 72 -30.67 -3.49 -7.14
N ARG A 73 -31.54 -2.54 -7.51
CA ARG A 73 -32.42 -2.66 -8.69
C ARG A 73 -31.92 -1.75 -9.80
N VAL A 74 -31.97 -2.23 -11.03
CA VAL A 74 -31.63 -1.47 -12.24
C VAL A 74 -32.72 -1.64 -13.31
N PRO A 75 -32.86 -0.70 -14.27
CA PRO A 75 -33.78 -0.83 -15.41
C PRO A 75 -33.50 -2.06 -16.29
N GLU A 76 -34.53 -2.54 -16.98
CA GLU A 76 -34.49 -3.78 -17.80
C GLU A 76 -33.59 -3.66 -19.05
N ASP A 77 -33.29 -2.43 -19.49
CA ASP A 77 -32.55 -2.10 -20.70
C ASP A 77 -31.08 -1.69 -20.45
N CYS A 78 -30.55 -1.93 -19.24
CA CYS A 78 -29.23 -1.47 -18.83
C CYS A 78 -28.06 -2.44 -19.07
N PHE A 79 -28.29 -3.64 -19.65
CA PHE A 79 -27.26 -4.65 -19.92
C PHE A 79 -27.36 -5.25 -21.31
#